data_AF-S2Y472-F1
#
_entry.id   AF-S2Y472-F1
#
_cell.length_a   1.000
_cell.length_b   1.000
_cell.length_c   1.000
_cell.angle_alpha   90.00
_cell.angle_beta   90.00
_cell.angle_gamma   90.00
#
_symmetry.space_group_name_H-M   'P 1'
#
loop_
_entity.id
_entity.type
_entity.pdbx_description
1 polymer ?
#
loop_
_entity_poly.entity_id
_entity_poly.type
_entity_poly.pdbx_seq_one_letter_code
_entity_poly.pdbx_strand_id
1 'polypeptide(L)'
;MKKSLLIFLFVIGIGFSLPQLVSANDSMMHGQLTNDQVPLYSSMEMTNAVATLQGTGNTVQFQPTQNATILQVSIGGKTYFMESRFLAPTDKVLPDVQTGTERQINTKTNFTIFGEKSSSSNVLVRGNSAGSFTTIGYENGFFKVLVAGKVGYFPGNDAIISFTKPAMSIQVLETKLPLYEVRSGERIQVGSLASGFIINREKEVSGYHQFVAKGKTYQIPVKGTWPSSTAATIIPAAKPMFPASVRVENETAVTNSSGTTIGYLSRGSVLTLHNFSKDKGVIEFLGSVAYIPLKNVTHSNLVQPKKNISHREMSYWMQVIAGMYPEFTKFELIGKSVEGRGIYALRVGNGKKEILFDASMHAREHMTTNVLLEMIDTYSLHYNNKTTFAGYNVKTVLDQTSIWFVPMMNPDGVTLVQGGQGAVTNGALARKINGSSNFARWKANVRGVDLNKNFDAGWSYIDNNITKPNWMGYRGPRAFSEPEAVALKHFVEKHKFMSNVSYHSSGQVLYWFNFQAGAQLSRDVQYVNQLKSITGYTVVPPYYRKGTGSSADWFIKVTKMPGVTVEIAPYAGEAPVPLAYWDGIWKQNHKVGLHAANEAWKRN
;
A
#
# COMPACT_ATOMS: atom_id res chain seq x y z
N MET A 1 74.98 51.38 -29.13
CA MET A 1 73.97 50.31 -29.01
C MET A 1 73.79 49.96 -27.53
N LYS A 2 72.52 49.95 -27.06
CA LYS A 2 71.89 49.38 -25.84
C LYS A 2 72.72 49.12 -24.56
N LYS A 3 72.21 49.31 -23.34
CA LYS A 3 71.30 50.26 -22.66
C LYS A 3 71.37 49.83 -21.17
N SER A 4 71.58 50.79 -20.28
CA SER A 4 71.75 50.61 -18.81
C SER A 4 70.45 50.23 -18.08
N LEU A 5 70.55 49.72 -16.84
CA LEU A 5 69.71 50.25 -15.75
C LEU A 5 70.30 50.00 -14.36
N LEU A 6 70.28 51.08 -13.57
CA LEU A 6 70.77 51.27 -12.21
C LEU A 6 69.57 51.18 -11.24
N ILE A 7 69.73 50.61 -10.05
CA ILE A 7 68.72 50.66 -8.98
C ILE A 7 69.35 51.32 -7.74
N PHE A 8 68.67 52.35 -7.23
CA PHE A 8 69.00 53.08 -6.00
C PHE A 8 67.94 52.77 -4.92
N LEU A 9 68.39 52.68 -3.66
CA LEU A 9 67.59 52.70 -2.43
C LEU A 9 66.90 54.06 -2.22
N PHE A 10 65.74 54.10 -1.53
CA PHE A 10 65.57 54.83 -0.26
C PHE A 10 64.23 54.52 0.45
N VAL A 11 64.26 54.73 1.77
CA VAL A 11 63.28 54.55 2.86
C VAL A 11 62.04 55.47 2.73
N ILE A 12 60.86 55.09 3.27
CA ILE A 12 59.86 55.97 3.95
C ILE A 12 58.79 55.12 4.67
N GLY A 13 58.38 55.56 5.88
CA GLY A 13 57.30 54.99 6.69
C GLY A 13 55.89 55.32 6.18
N ILE A 14 54.92 54.47 6.52
CA ILE A 14 53.53 54.58 6.05
C ILE A 14 52.59 54.50 7.25
N GLY A 15 51.93 55.62 7.55
CA GLY A 15 50.64 55.63 8.24
C GLY A 15 49.57 55.15 7.25
N PHE A 16 48.78 54.17 7.65
CA PHE A 16 47.73 53.61 6.79
C PHE A 16 46.46 54.44 6.86
N SER A 17 46.19 55.18 5.77
CA SER A 17 44.88 55.67 5.40
C SER A 17 44.04 54.54 4.80
N LEU A 18 42.78 54.41 5.23
CA LEU A 18 41.77 53.58 4.57
C LEU A 18 41.69 53.93 3.06
N PRO A 19 41.57 52.95 2.15
CA PRO A 19 41.42 53.24 0.73
C PRO A 19 40.12 54.01 0.47
N GLN A 20 40.20 54.97 -0.44
CA GLN A 20 39.10 55.80 -0.91
C GLN A 20 37.84 54.98 -1.23
N LEU A 21 36.73 55.39 -0.62
CA LEU A 21 35.37 55.05 -1.01
C LEU A 21 35.15 55.44 -2.48
N VAL A 22 35.18 54.44 -3.36
CA VAL A 22 34.67 54.54 -4.72
C VAL A 22 33.14 54.49 -4.66
N SER A 23 32.51 55.43 -5.38
CA SER A 23 31.09 55.63 -5.70
C SER A 23 30.05 54.69 -5.08
N ALA A 24 29.01 55.30 -4.51
CA ALA A 24 27.72 54.69 -4.19
C ALA A 24 27.29 53.64 -5.22
N ASN A 25 27.48 52.38 -4.88
CA ASN A 25 26.89 51.23 -5.53
C ASN A 25 26.16 50.45 -4.43
N ASP A 26 24.87 50.18 -4.66
CA ASP A 26 23.96 49.37 -3.85
C ASP A 26 24.40 47.89 -3.66
N SER A 27 25.67 47.57 -3.90
CA SER A 27 26.20 46.21 -3.83
C SER A 27 26.40 45.77 -2.38
N MET A 28 25.74 44.67 -2.01
CA MET A 28 26.02 43.94 -0.77
C MET A 28 27.50 43.58 -0.68
N MET A 29 28.15 43.94 0.43
CA MET A 29 29.56 43.65 0.71
C MET A 29 29.69 42.57 1.79
N HIS A 30 30.89 41.98 1.91
CA HIS A 30 31.21 40.96 2.93
C HIS A 30 32.34 41.42 3.84
N GLY A 31 32.22 41.11 5.13
CA GLY A 31 33.21 41.46 6.16
C GLY A 31 33.32 40.36 7.21
N GLN A 32 34.45 40.23 7.89
CA GLN A 32 34.60 39.33 9.04
C GLN A 32 34.47 40.10 10.35
N LEU A 33 33.66 39.59 11.29
CA LEU A 33 33.53 40.18 12.62
C LEU A 33 34.86 40.14 13.37
N THR A 34 35.33 41.27 13.88
CA THR A 34 36.56 41.37 14.67
C THR A 34 36.32 41.16 16.17
N ASN A 35 35.08 41.30 16.61
CA ASN A 35 34.66 41.17 18.00
C ASN A 35 33.61 40.07 18.16
N ASP A 36 33.61 39.44 19.34
CA ASP A 36 32.68 38.33 19.62
C ASP A 36 31.26 38.82 19.89
N GLN A 37 31.12 40.05 20.39
CA GLN A 37 29.84 40.68 20.69
C GLN A 37 29.78 42.02 19.97
N VAL A 38 28.98 42.10 18.92
CA VAL A 38 28.82 43.31 18.10
C VAL A 38 27.42 43.88 18.32
N PRO A 39 27.27 45.07 18.94
CA PRO A 39 25.97 45.66 19.20
C PRO A 39 25.27 46.07 17.90
N LEU A 40 23.98 45.79 17.83
CA LEU A 40 23.11 46.13 16.72
C LEU A 40 22.04 47.12 17.16
N TYR A 41 21.78 48.11 16.32
CA TYR A 41 20.88 49.23 16.61
C TYR A 41 19.73 49.28 15.60
N SER A 42 18.56 49.76 16.04
CA SER A 42 17.37 49.87 15.17
C SER A 42 17.36 51.13 14.30
N SER A 43 18.23 52.10 14.57
CA SER A 43 18.39 53.34 13.80
C SER A 43 19.84 53.77 13.74
N MET A 44 20.16 54.68 12.81
CA MET A 44 21.50 55.27 12.66
C MET A 44 21.90 56.20 13.81
N GLU A 45 20.97 56.58 14.69
CA GLU A 45 21.27 57.37 15.90
C GLU A 45 21.98 56.54 16.97
N MET A 46 21.91 55.20 16.88
CA MET A 46 22.67 54.26 17.71
C MET A 46 22.50 54.45 19.23
N THR A 47 21.31 54.88 19.66
CA THR A 47 21.05 55.26 21.06
C THR A 47 20.97 54.06 22.01
N ASN A 48 20.32 52.97 21.59
CA ASN A 48 20.19 51.74 22.39
C ASN A 48 20.39 50.50 21.51
N ALA A 49 21.27 49.59 21.95
CA ALA A 49 21.46 48.32 21.26
C ALA A 49 20.26 47.39 21.50
N VAL A 50 19.65 46.94 20.40
CA VAL A 50 18.42 46.13 20.36
C VAL A 50 18.68 44.64 20.08
N ALA A 51 19.91 44.32 19.69
CA ALA A 51 20.41 42.96 19.52
C ALA A 51 21.95 42.96 19.55
N THR A 52 22.54 41.77 19.56
CA THR A 52 23.98 41.56 19.48
C THR A 52 24.27 40.45 18.48
N LEU A 53 25.09 40.75 17.49
CA LEU A 53 25.62 39.78 16.54
C LEU A 53 26.84 39.09 17.15
N GLN A 54 26.93 37.76 17.04
CA GLN A 54 27.93 36.97 17.76
C GLN A 54 28.91 36.20 16.86
N GLY A 55 30.12 36.00 17.39
CA GLY A 55 31.15 35.11 16.87
C GLY A 55 32.22 35.82 16.04
N THR A 56 33.37 36.07 16.66
CA THR A 56 34.57 36.58 15.95
C THR A 56 34.96 35.68 14.78
N GLY A 57 35.39 36.28 13.67
CA GLY A 57 35.76 35.59 12.44
C GLY A 57 34.58 35.18 11.56
N ASN A 58 33.33 35.35 12.02
CA ASN A 58 32.18 35.10 11.16
C ASN A 58 32.11 36.13 10.02
N THR A 59 32.13 35.62 8.79
CA THR A 59 31.78 36.42 7.61
C THR A 59 30.30 36.82 7.64
N VAL A 60 30.01 38.08 7.36
CA VAL A 60 28.64 38.64 7.30
C VAL A 60 28.48 39.52 6.07
N GLN A 61 27.26 39.60 5.56
CA GLN A 61 26.87 40.54 4.52
C GLN A 61 26.38 41.85 5.13
N PHE A 62 26.81 42.97 4.55
CA PHE A 62 26.41 44.32 4.97
C PHE A 62 26.31 45.28 3.78
N GLN A 63 25.74 46.46 4.01
CA GLN A 63 25.72 47.60 3.08
C GLN A 63 26.29 48.83 3.78
N PRO A 64 27.23 49.58 3.16
CA PRO A 64 27.65 50.88 3.67
C PRO A 64 26.48 51.87 3.72
N THR A 65 26.46 52.77 4.70
CA THR A 65 25.51 53.89 4.74
C THR A 65 26.18 55.18 4.23
N GLN A 66 25.42 56.29 4.17
CA GLN A 66 26.00 57.62 3.87
C GLN A 66 27.04 58.06 4.91
N ASN A 67 26.96 57.54 6.14
CA ASN A 67 28.00 57.67 7.13
C ASN A 67 28.94 56.46 7.05
N ALA A 68 30.17 56.67 6.55
CA ALA A 68 31.16 55.61 6.37
C ALA A 68 31.50 54.83 7.65
N THR A 69 31.21 55.40 8.83
CA THR A 69 31.44 54.72 10.12
C THR A 69 30.31 53.76 10.49
N ILE A 70 29.16 53.81 9.82
CA ILE A 70 27.95 53.03 10.11
C ILE A 70 27.62 52.13 8.93
N LEU A 71 27.35 50.86 9.23
CA LEU A 71 26.98 49.81 8.28
C LEU A 71 25.57 49.31 8.57
N GLN A 72 24.87 48.92 7.51
CA GLN A 72 23.57 48.28 7.55
C GLN A 72 23.72 46.76 7.38
N VAL A 73 23.06 45.98 8.24
CA VAL A 73 22.95 44.53 8.13
C VAL A 73 21.49 44.10 8.19
N SER A 74 21.15 43.02 7.49
CA SER A 74 19.77 42.48 7.50
C SER A 74 19.69 41.23 8.37
N ILE A 75 18.74 41.19 9.30
CA ILE A 75 18.45 40.02 10.14
C ILE A 75 16.95 39.76 10.09
N GLY A 76 16.55 38.61 9.55
CA GLY A 76 15.15 38.24 9.36
C GLY A 76 14.38 39.26 8.54
N GLY A 77 15.01 39.85 7.52
CA GLY A 77 14.41 40.88 6.67
C GLY A 77 14.29 42.27 7.33
N LYS A 78 14.72 42.43 8.59
CA LYS A 78 14.81 43.73 9.25
C LYS A 78 16.21 44.32 9.11
N THR A 79 16.26 45.63 8.89
CA THR A 79 17.49 46.41 8.88
C THR A 79 17.94 46.73 10.30
N TYR A 80 19.21 46.45 10.57
CA TYR A 80 19.93 46.85 11.76
C TYR A 80 21.20 47.62 11.38
N PHE A 81 21.70 48.43 12.29
CA PHE A 81 22.91 49.22 12.10
C PHE A 81 24.00 48.79 13.07
N MET A 82 25.26 48.86 12.63
CA MET A 82 26.45 48.58 13.45
C MET A 82 27.62 49.46 13.02
N GLU A 83 28.62 49.62 13.88
CA GLU A 83 29.81 50.39 13.54
C GLU A 83 30.78 49.58 12.66
N SER A 84 31.34 50.23 11.65
CA SER A 84 32.31 49.65 10.72
C SER A 84 33.58 49.12 11.38
N ARG A 85 33.97 49.66 12.55
CA ARG A 85 35.15 49.20 13.32
C ARG A 85 35.09 47.73 13.74
N PHE A 86 33.90 47.12 13.74
CA PHE A 86 33.70 45.72 14.08
C PHE A 86 33.85 44.76 12.90
N LEU A 87 34.22 45.25 11.70
CA LEU A 87 34.48 44.44 10.53
C LEU A 87 35.90 44.62 10.01
N ALA A 88 36.52 43.50 9.64
CA ALA A 88 37.71 43.45 8.81
C ALA A 88 37.32 43.05 7.37
N PRO A 89 38.04 43.54 6.34
CA PRO A 89 37.89 43.09 4.97
C PRO A 89 38.08 41.57 4.83
N THR A 90 37.38 40.96 3.88
CA THR A 90 37.48 39.52 3.60
C THR A 90 37.17 39.23 2.14
N ASP A 91 37.93 38.32 1.53
CA ASP A 91 37.65 37.84 0.17
C ASP A 91 36.59 36.72 0.15
N LYS A 92 36.22 36.21 1.33
CA LYS A 92 35.19 35.18 1.47
C LYS A 92 33.80 35.74 1.17
N VAL A 93 33.22 35.30 0.05
CA VAL A 93 31.85 35.57 -0.36
C VAL A 93 30.92 34.50 0.20
N LEU A 94 29.82 34.93 0.84
CA LEU A 94 28.76 34.02 1.29
C LEU A 94 27.92 33.55 0.10
N PRO A 95 27.56 32.25 0.05
CA PRO A 95 26.75 31.72 -1.04
C PRO A 95 25.32 32.29 -0.97
N ASP A 96 24.68 32.39 -2.14
CA ASP A 96 23.26 32.74 -2.20
C ASP A 96 22.41 31.68 -1.49
N VAL A 97 21.52 32.17 -0.63
CA VAL A 97 20.61 31.31 0.13
C VAL A 97 19.30 31.18 -0.64
N GLN A 98 18.97 29.97 -1.07
CA GLN A 98 17.64 29.69 -1.63
C GLN A 98 16.58 29.86 -0.54
N THR A 99 15.62 30.75 -0.79
CA THR A 99 14.51 31.01 0.12
C THR A 99 13.35 30.04 -0.16
N GLY A 100 12.81 29.44 0.90
CA GLY A 100 11.59 28.66 0.84
C GLY A 100 10.36 29.56 0.97
N THR A 101 9.26 29.01 1.48
CA THR A 101 8.05 29.81 1.73
C THR A 101 8.29 30.82 2.85
N GLU A 102 8.15 32.10 2.54
CA GLU A 102 8.35 33.17 3.50
C GLU A 102 7.19 33.29 4.50
N ARG A 103 7.52 33.57 5.77
CA ARG A 103 6.55 33.76 6.86
C ARG A 103 7.01 34.85 7.81
N GLN A 104 6.07 35.66 8.30
CA GLN A 104 6.33 36.65 9.35
C GLN A 104 6.07 36.04 10.73
N ILE A 105 7.11 35.89 11.54
CA ILE A 105 6.99 35.49 12.95
C ILE A 105 7.28 36.68 13.87
N ASN A 106 6.59 36.75 14.99
CA ASN A 106 6.96 37.67 16.06
C ASN A 106 7.90 36.95 17.05
N THR A 107 8.81 37.71 17.65
CA THR A 107 9.78 37.23 18.64
C THR A 107 9.39 37.72 20.04
N LYS A 108 9.76 36.94 21.07
CA LYS A 108 9.76 37.42 22.45
C LYS A 108 10.79 38.55 22.62
N THR A 109 10.69 39.32 23.71
CA THR A 109 11.66 40.37 24.03
C THR A 109 13.09 39.85 24.04
N ASN A 110 13.33 38.71 24.68
CA ASN A 110 14.63 38.04 24.64
C ASN A 110 14.54 36.85 23.70
N PHE A 111 15.40 36.82 22.70
CA PHE A 111 15.47 35.71 21.75
C PHE A 111 16.90 35.38 21.35
N THR A 112 17.10 34.16 20.84
CA THR A 112 18.40 33.69 20.34
C THR A 112 18.23 33.06 18.96
N ILE A 113 19.10 33.42 18.02
CA ILE A 113 19.24 32.74 16.73
C ILE A 113 20.53 31.93 16.75
N PHE A 114 20.43 30.65 16.44
CA PHE A 114 21.49 29.67 16.47
C PHE A 114 22.11 29.45 15.08
N GLY A 115 23.37 29.04 15.04
CA GLY A 115 24.08 28.68 13.80
C GLY A 115 23.63 27.34 13.22
N GLU A 116 23.12 26.44 14.06
CA GLU A 116 22.58 25.15 13.66
C GLU A 116 21.21 24.88 14.28
N LYS A 117 20.57 23.77 13.88
CA LYS A 117 19.23 23.32 14.36
C LYS A 117 19.30 22.75 15.79
N SER A 118 20.00 23.44 16.69
CA SER A 118 20.24 22.99 18.06
C SER A 118 20.43 24.20 18.97
N SER A 119 19.75 24.22 20.11
CA SER A 119 19.92 25.27 21.13
C SER A 119 21.28 25.22 21.85
N SER A 120 22.10 24.21 21.55
CA SER A 120 23.48 24.08 22.04
C SER A 120 24.53 24.49 21.02
N SER A 121 24.13 24.87 19.79
CA SER A 121 25.09 25.33 18.78
C SER A 121 25.60 26.73 19.11
N ASN A 122 26.57 27.21 18.32
CA ASN A 122 27.00 28.59 18.37
C ASN A 122 25.80 29.53 18.17
N VAL A 123 25.83 30.66 18.87
CA VAL A 123 24.83 31.72 18.75
C VAL A 123 25.27 32.65 17.63
N LEU A 124 24.33 33.05 16.78
CA LEU A 124 24.53 34.08 15.76
C LEU A 124 24.00 35.43 16.23
N VAL A 125 22.85 35.45 16.91
CA VAL A 125 22.21 36.69 17.38
C VAL A 125 21.59 36.47 18.75
N ARG A 126 21.78 37.44 19.65
CA ARG A 126 20.94 37.61 20.86
C ARG A 126 20.14 38.88 20.72
N GLY A 127 18.82 38.78 20.76
CA GLY A 127 17.93 39.95 20.79
C GLY A 127 17.45 40.24 22.20
N ASN A 128 17.27 41.53 22.51
CA ASN A 128 16.73 42.03 23.79
C ASN A 128 15.50 42.92 23.60
N SER A 129 14.97 43.01 22.37
CA SER A 129 13.76 43.72 22.02
C SER A 129 12.85 42.83 21.17
N ALA A 130 11.54 42.92 21.39
CA ALA A 130 10.58 42.19 20.59
C ALA A 130 10.52 42.75 19.16
N GLY A 131 10.40 41.87 18.18
CA GLY A 131 10.36 42.23 16.77
C GLY A 131 9.65 41.20 15.90
N SER A 132 9.60 41.47 14.60
CA SER A 132 9.08 40.56 13.57
C SER A 132 10.21 40.12 12.67
N PHE A 133 10.26 38.84 12.30
CA PHE A 133 11.21 38.29 11.35
C PHE A 133 10.52 37.62 10.17
N THR A 134 11.03 37.89 8.98
CA THR A 134 10.83 37.05 7.80
C THR A 134 11.64 35.76 7.97
N THR A 135 10.94 34.63 8.04
CA THR A 135 11.51 33.29 7.99
C THR A 135 11.46 32.78 6.56
N ILE A 136 12.38 31.89 6.19
CA ILE A 136 12.54 31.33 4.85
C ILE A 136 12.31 29.80 4.81
N GLY A 137 11.77 29.25 5.90
CA GLY A 137 11.48 27.83 6.04
C GLY A 137 11.35 27.39 7.49
N TYR A 138 10.95 26.13 7.68
CA TYR A 138 10.83 25.49 8.99
C TYR A 138 11.31 24.04 8.92
N GLU A 139 12.11 23.61 9.88
CA GLU A 139 12.64 22.25 9.92
C GLU A 139 13.10 21.89 11.33
N ASN A 140 12.78 20.68 11.81
CA ASN A 140 13.25 20.12 13.08
C ASN A 140 12.99 21.06 14.28
N GLY A 141 11.84 21.73 14.30
CA GLY A 141 11.48 22.65 15.38
C GLY A 141 12.04 24.07 15.25
N PHE A 142 12.78 24.41 14.19
CA PHE A 142 13.40 25.72 13.99
C PHE A 142 12.88 26.43 12.73
N PHE A 143 12.61 27.72 12.85
CA PHE A 143 12.46 28.61 11.71
C PHE A 143 13.85 28.96 11.14
N LYS A 144 14.00 28.88 9.82
CA LYS A 144 15.18 29.39 9.12
C LYS A 144 15.02 30.89 8.95
N VAL A 145 16.02 31.66 9.38
CA VAL A 145 16.02 33.13 9.31
C VAL A 145 17.34 33.55 8.68
N LEU A 146 17.31 34.50 7.74
CA LEU A 146 18.54 35.02 7.16
C LEU A 146 19.18 36.01 8.14
N VAL A 147 20.42 35.76 8.56
CA VAL A 147 21.20 36.58 9.48
C VAL A 147 22.43 37.06 8.74
N ALA A 148 22.41 38.32 8.31
CA ALA A 148 23.50 38.99 7.59
C ALA A 148 24.10 38.09 6.49
N GLY A 149 23.24 37.55 5.62
CA GLY A 149 23.62 36.69 4.49
C GLY A 149 23.84 35.20 4.80
N LYS A 150 23.66 34.76 6.05
CA LYS A 150 23.75 33.35 6.44
C LYS A 150 22.41 32.80 6.93
N VAL A 151 22.20 31.50 6.81
CA VAL A 151 21.06 30.84 7.46
C VAL A 151 21.33 30.73 8.95
N GLY A 152 20.45 31.31 9.76
CA GLY A 152 20.32 31.07 11.19
C GLY A 152 19.04 30.32 11.52
N TYR A 153 19.00 29.74 12.71
CA TYR A 153 17.93 28.88 13.19
C TYR A 153 17.31 29.47 14.45
N PHE A 154 16.06 29.91 14.32
CA PHE A 154 15.29 30.50 15.41
C PHE A 154 14.36 29.42 16.00
N PRO A 155 14.44 29.12 17.32
CA PRO A 155 13.60 28.08 17.92
C PRO A 155 12.11 28.39 17.77
N GLY A 156 11.34 27.43 17.24
CA GLY A 156 9.90 27.62 17.06
C GLY A 156 9.14 27.85 18.37
N ASN A 157 9.67 27.42 19.53
CA ASN A 157 9.10 27.68 20.86
C ASN A 157 9.20 29.15 21.29
N ASP A 158 10.07 29.92 20.64
CA ASP A 158 10.27 31.35 20.92
C ASP A 158 9.53 32.23 19.91
N ALA A 159 8.90 31.62 18.90
CA ALA A 159 8.07 32.32 17.92
C ALA A 159 6.68 32.52 18.50
N ILE A 160 6.20 33.76 18.43
CA ILE A 160 4.82 34.11 18.76
C ILE A 160 4.02 34.04 17.45
N ILE A 161 3.20 33.00 17.34
CA ILE A 161 2.34 32.74 16.18
C ILE A 161 0.89 32.93 16.60
N SER A 162 0.22 33.91 16.02
CA SER A 162 -1.18 34.20 16.32
C SER A 162 -2.10 33.36 15.45
N PHE A 163 -2.86 32.49 16.11
CA PHE A 163 -3.89 31.67 15.51
C PHE A 163 -5.26 32.37 15.67
N THR A 164 -5.46 33.53 15.04
CA THR A 164 -6.68 34.34 15.20
C THR A 164 -7.91 33.71 14.53
N LYS A 165 -9.10 33.92 15.11
CA LYS A 165 -10.37 33.59 14.42
C LYS A 165 -10.54 34.52 13.21
N PRO A 166 -11.03 34.00 12.06
CA PRO A 166 -11.68 32.71 11.91
C PRO A 166 -10.76 31.60 11.40
N ALA A 167 -9.43 31.72 11.50
CA ALA A 167 -8.49 30.76 10.89
C ALA A 167 -8.57 29.39 11.58
N MET A 168 -9.60 28.61 11.26
CA MET A 168 -9.78 27.22 11.67
C MET A 168 -8.78 26.33 10.93
N SER A 169 -8.22 26.77 9.80
CA SER A 169 -7.34 25.94 9.00
C SER A 169 -5.88 26.08 9.42
N ILE A 170 -5.21 24.95 9.62
CA ILE A 170 -3.83 24.88 10.10
C ILE A 170 -3.02 24.01 9.14
N GLN A 171 -1.90 24.54 8.66
CA GLN A 171 -0.92 23.82 7.87
C GLN A 171 0.17 23.23 8.77
N VAL A 172 0.50 21.97 8.54
CA VAL A 172 1.65 21.28 9.15
C VAL A 172 2.93 21.77 8.48
N LEU A 173 3.92 22.17 9.28
CA LEU A 173 5.25 22.57 8.79
C LEU A 173 6.27 21.44 8.95
N GLU A 174 6.17 20.63 10.00
CA GLU A 174 7.08 19.51 10.24
C GLU A 174 6.93 18.39 9.22
N THR A 175 8.02 17.70 8.92
CA THR A 175 8.02 16.53 8.03
C THR A 175 7.23 15.35 8.61
N LYS A 176 7.24 15.22 9.95
CA LYS A 176 6.48 14.23 10.72
C LYS A 176 5.95 14.85 12.01
N LEU A 177 4.79 15.49 11.93
CA LEU A 177 4.12 16.03 13.12
C LEU A 177 3.28 14.93 13.79
N PRO A 178 3.50 14.56 15.07
CA PRO A 178 2.75 13.50 15.72
C PRO A 178 1.24 13.72 15.70
N LEU A 179 0.49 12.67 15.35
CA LEU A 179 -0.97 12.63 15.34
C LEU A 179 -1.46 11.75 16.47
N TYR A 180 -2.27 12.32 17.36
CA TYR A 180 -2.87 11.62 18.50
C TYR A 180 -4.37 11.46 18.30
N GLU A 181 -4.88 10.25 18.52
CA GLU A 181 -6.31 10.03 18.76
C GLU A 181 -6.56 10.16 20.26
N VAL A 182 -7.58 10.93 20.66
CA VAL A 182 -7.95 11.08 22.06
C VAL A 182 -8.96 10.01 22.42
N ARG A 183 -8.58 9.08 23.32
CA ARG A 183 -9.47 8.02 23.81
C ARG A 183 -9.57 8.11 25.31
N SER A 184 -10.79 8.23 25.84
CA SER A 184 -11.03 8.35 27.29
C SER A 184 -10.20 9.45 27.97
N GLY A 185 -9.89 10.53 27.25
CA GLY A 185 -9.07 11.65 27.75
C GLY A 185 -7.56 11.49 27.54
N GLU A 186 -7.08 10.31 27.17
CA GLU A 186 -5.66 10.05 26.91
C GLU A 186 -5.29 10.24 25.44
N ARG A 187 -4.08 10.76 25.19
CA ARG A 187 -3.52 10.90 23.84
C ARG A 187 -2.81 9.63 23.42
N ILE A 188 -3.36 8.92 22.45
CA ILE A 188 -2.72 7.73 21.87
C ILE A 188 -2.15 8.11 20.50
N GLN A 189 -0.83 8.02 20.34
CA GLN A 189 -0.20 8.32 19.05
C GLN A 189 -0.59 7.26 18.02
N VAL A 190 -1.31 7.68 16.97
CA VAL A 190 -1.78 6.79 15.89
C VAL A 190 -1.00 6.96 14.59
N GLY A 191 -0.13 7.97 14.52
CA GLY A 191 0.72 8.22 13.37
C GLY A 191 1.37 9.59 13.41
N SER A 192 1.61 10.15 12.22
CA SER A 192 2.05 11.54 12.04
C SER A 192 1.48 12.15 10.77
N LEU A 193 1.39 13.48 10.72
CA LEU A 193 1.03 14.25 9.53
C LEU A 193 2.29 14.75 8.83
N ALA A 194 2.24 14.80 7.50
CA ALA A 194 3.34 15.29 6.69
C ALA A 194 3.27 16.81 6.49
N SER A 195 4.42 17.42 6.19
CA SER A 195 4.53 18.84 5.88
C SER A 195 3.60 19.22 4.73
N GLY A 196 2.95 20.38 4.84
CA GLY A 196 1.97 20.87 3.88
C GLY A 196 0.54 20.38 4.11
N PHE A 197 0.32 19.34 4.93
CA PHE A 197 -1.04 18.86 5.24
C PHE A 197 -1.85 19.93 5.98
N ILE A 198 -3.10 20.12 5.59
CA ILE A 198 -3.99 21.13 6.18
C ILE A 198 -5.10 20.42 6.97
N ILE A 199 -5.32 20.84 8.21
CA ILE A 199 -6.46 20.43 9.03
C ILE A 199 -7.38 21.60 9.32
N ASN A 200 -8.66 21.32 9.58
CA ASN A 200 -9.58 22.30 10.16
C ASN A 200 -9.67 22.04 11.67
N ARG A 201 -8.97 22.85 12.46
CA ARG A 201 -9.02 22.85 13.93
C ARG A 201 -10.38 23.30 14.43
N GLU A 202 -10.79 22.78 15.58
CA GLU A 202 -11.94 23.28 16.35
C GLU A 202 -11.48 24.28 17.42
N LYS A 203 -10.45 23.91 18.18
CA LYS A 203 -9.91 24.68 19.31
C LYS A 203 -8.49 24.26 19.65
N GLU A 204 -7.84 25.04 20.51
CA GLU A 204 -6.59 24.65 21.17
C GLU A 204 -6.88 24.08 22.56
N VAL A 205 -6.19 23.01 22.94
CA VAL A 205 -6.25 22.40 24.27
C VAL A 205 -4.84 22.04 24.73
N SER A 206 -4.34 22.75 25.76
CA SER A 206 -3.03 22.47 26.39
C SER A 206 -1.85 22.42 25.40
N GLY A 207 -1.77 23.37 24.46
CA GLY A 207 -0.70 23.40 23.45
C GLY A 207 -0.89 22.45 22.25
N TYR A 208 -2.08 21.89 22.07
CA TYR A 208 -2.45 21.05 20.93
C TYR A 208 -3.65 21.63 20.18
N HIS A 209 -3.61 21.58 18.85
CA HIS A 209 -4.80 21.78 18.01
C HIS A 209 -5.67 20.54 18.11
N GLN A 210 -6.93 20.71 18.49
CA GLN A 210 -7.94 19.66 18.50
C GLN A 210 -8.87 19.77 17.30
N PHE A 211 -9.22 18.65 16.69
CA PHE A 211 -10.20 18.55 15.60
C PHE A 211 -10.94 17.21 15.63
N VAL A 212 -12.09 17.15 14.96
CA VAL A 212 -12.88 15.92 14.80
C VAL A 212 -12.80 15.43 13.36
N ALA A 213 -12.54 14.14 13.18
CA ALA A 213 -12.65 13.47 11.90
C ALA A 213 -13.39 12.15 12.10
N LYS A 214 -14.50 11.95 11.36
CA LYS A 214 -15.31 10.72 11.38
C LYS A 214 -15.75 10.29 12.78
N GLY A 215 -16.21 11.26 13.56
CA GLY A 215 -16.70 11.05 14.92
C GLY A 215 -15.61 10.77 15.95
N LYS A 216 -14.33 10.80 15.57
CA LYS A 216 -13.19 10.66 16.48
C LYS A 216 -12.49 11.98 16.70
N THR A 217 -12.03 12.22 17.92
CA THR A 217 -11.25 13.41 18.30
C THR A 217 -9.77 13.14 18.10
N TYR A 218 -9.11 14.06 17.39
CA TYR A 218 -7.67 14.04 17.17
C TYR A 218 -7.02 15.30 17.71
N GLN A 219 -5.75 15.18 18.09
CA GLN A 219 -4.90 16.27 18.52
C GLN A 219 -3.54 16.23 17.82
N ILE A 220 -3.02 17.40 17.45
CA ILE A 220 -1.65 17.60 16.96
C ILE A 220 -0.99 18.75 17.74
N PRO A 221 0.33 18.75 17.97
CA PRO A 221 1.00 19.87 18.62
C PRO A 221 0.76 21.19 17.88
N VAL A 222 0.59 22.29 18.61
CA VAL A 222 0.58 23.65 18.02
C VAL A 222 1.94 23.98 17.44
N LYS A 223 3.01 23.55 18.11
CA LYS A 223 4.38 23.65 17.60
C LYS A 223 4.49 22.90 16.27
N GLY A 224 5.15 23.51 15.28
CA GLY A 224 5.34 22.92 13.97
C GLY A 224 4.15 23.09 13.04
N THR A 225 3.29 24.08 13.31
CA THR A 225 2.13 24.41 12.49
C THR A 225 2.04 25.89 12.16
N TRP A 226 1.23 26.23 11.15
CA TRP A 226 1.03 27.60 10.67
C TRP A 226 -0.45 27.86 10.34
N PRO A 227 -0.98 29.08 10.60
CA PRO A 227 -2.31 29.45 10.11
C PRO A 227 -2.39 29.36 8.57
N SER A 228 -3.42 28.70 8.05
CA SER A 228 -3.66 28.58 6.62
C SER A 228 -4.87 29.40 6.21
N SER A 229 -4.78 30.13 5.10
CA SER A 229 -5.93 30.78 4.44
C SER A 229 -6.78 29.78 3.64
N THR A 230 -6.20 28.63 3.28
CA THR A 230 -6.89 27.54 2.58
C THR A 230 -7.46 26.56 3.60
N ALA A 231 -8.72 26.16 3.41
CA ALA A 231 -9.37 25.11 4.20
C ALA A 231 -8.86 23.71 3.83
N ALA A 232 -8.90 22.79 4.80
CA ALA A 232 -8.62 21.39 4.53
C ALA A 232 -9.60 20.85 3.49
N THR A 233 -9.07 20.25 2.42
CA THR A 233 -9.89 19.58 1.41
C THR A 233 -10.21 18.17 1.89
N ILE A 234 -11.49 17.90 2.16
CA ILE A 234 -11.97 16.57 2.49
C ILE A 234 -12.55 15.93 1.23
N ILE A 235 -11.98 14.80 0.81
CA ILE A 235 -12.50 14.01 -0.31
C ILE A 235 -13.09 12.74 0.27
N PRO A 236 -14.42 12.64 0.47
CA PRO A 236 -15.02 11.48 1.11
C PRO A 236 -14.62 10.18 0.41
N ALA A 237 -14.21 9.17 1.19
CA ALA A 237 -14.00 7.84 0.65
C ALA A 237 -15.34 7.26 0.16
N ALA A 238 -15.31 6.61 -1.00
CA ALA A 238 -16.45 5.83 -1.46
C ALA A 238 -16.77 4.71 -0.47
N LYS A 239 -18.02 4.23 -0.50
CA LYS A 239 -18.43 3.06 0.29
C LYS A 239 -17.47 1.90 -0.01
N PRO A 240 -16.96 1.21 1.02
CA PRO A 240 -16.14 0.01 0.82
C PRO A 240 -16.83 -0.98 -0.13
N MET A 241 -16.07 -1.53 -1.08
CA MET A 241 -16.60 -2.55 -2.00
C MET A 241 -16.81 -3.86 -1.24
N PHE A 242 -15.76 -4.33 -0.57
CA PHE A 242 -15.78 -5.45 0.35
C PHE A 242 -14.95 -5.04 1.58
N PRO A 243 -15.57 -4.47 2.63
CA PRO A 243 -14.82 -3.96 3.77
C PRO A 243 -14.12 -5.10 4.50
N ALA A 244 -12.80 -4.95 4.72
CA ALA A 244 -12.03 -5.82 5.59
C ALA A 244 -11.06 -5.03 6.46
N SER A 245 -10.81 -5.54 7.67
CA SER A 245 -9.80 -4.99 8.56
C SER A 245 -8.42 -5.50 8.16
N VAL A 246 -7.49 -4.58 7.94
CA VAL A 246 -6.08 -4.86 7.68
C VAL A 246 -5.22 -4.20 8.73
N ARG A 247 -4.03 -4.76 8.97
CA ARG A 247 -3.09 -4.27 9.97
C ARG A 247 -1.81 -3.82 9.29
N VAL A 248 -1.31 -2.66 9.69
CA VAL A 248 -0.04 -2.10 9.22
C VAL A 248 1.12 -2.86 9.85
N GLU A 249 1.98 -3.48 9.03
CA GLU A 249 3.13 -4.28 9.49
C GLU A 249 4.36 -3.43 9.80
N ASN A 250 4.53 -2.32 9.09
CA ASN A 250 5.63 -1.37 9.24
C ASN A 250 5.11 0.07 9.13
N GLU A 251 5.81 1.06 9.69
CA GLU A 251 5.43 2.47 9.49
C GLU A 251 5.20 2.75 7.99
N THR A 252 4.02 3.28 7.67
CA THR A 252 3.55 3.33 6.28
C THR A 252 3.12 4.73 5.92
N ALA A 253 3.74 5.27 4.85
CA ALA A 253 3.33 6.53 4.26
C ALA A 253 1.89 6.41 3.71
N VAL A 254 1.09 7.42 4.02
CA VAL A 254 -0.25 7.63 3.50
C VAL A 254 -0.17 8.70 2.42
N THR A 255 -0.64 8.40 1.22
CA THR A 255 -0.63 9.33 0.09
C THR A 255 -2.03 9.75 -0.32
N ASN A 256 -2.17 10.94 -0.89
CA ASN A 256 -3.38 11.35 -1.61
C ASN A 256 -3.42 10.74 -3.04
N SER A 257 -4.39 11.16 -3.86
CA SER A 257 -4.55 10.70 -5.25
C SER A 257 -3.42 11.14 -6.20
N SER A 258 -2.72 12.25 -5.91
CA SER A 258 -1.55 12.70 -6.68
C SER A 258 -0.26 11.96 -6.29
N GLY A 259 -0.31 11.09 -5.27
CA GLY A 259 0.86 10.39 -4.74
C GLY A 259 1.68 11.21 -3.73
N THR A 260 1.21 12.40 -3.35
CA THR A 260 1.84 13.22 -2.32
C THR A 260 1.59 12.60 -0.95
N THR A 261 2.65 12.46 -0.14
CA THR A 261 2.55 11.98 1.24
C THR A 261 1.83 13.01 2.10
N ILE A 262 0.77 12.58 2.76
CA ILE A 262 -0.06 13.41 3.64
C ILE A 262 0.07 13.01 5.13
N GLY A 263 0.67 11.86 5.40
CA GLY A 263 0.94 11.39 6.74
C GLY A 263 1.58 10.02 6.77
N TYR A 264 1.69 9.45 7.96
CA TYR A 264 2.25 8.14 8.21
C TYR A 264 1.42 7.42 9.26
N LEU A 265 1.17 6.13 9.06
CA LEU A 265 0.53 5.25 10.03
C LEU A 265 1.59 4.45 10.78
N SER A 266 1.43 4.36 12.10
CA SER A 266 2.30 3.54 12.95
C SER A 266 2.10 2.04 12.68
N ARG A 267 3.15 1.26 12.94
CA ARG A 267 3.06 -0.21 12.99
C ARG A 267 1.97 -0.65 13.98
N GLY A 268 1.20 -1.67 13.60
CA GLY A 268 0.11 -2.22 14.41
C GLY A 268 -1.23 -1.50 14.24
N SER A 269 -1.26 -0.36 13.55
CA SER A 269 -2.52 0.34 13.21
C SER A 269 -3.46 -0.57 12.45
N VAL A 270 -4.71 -0.61 12.88
CA VAL A 270 -5.79 -1.36 12.23
C VAL A 270 -6.68 -0.38 11.49
N LEU A 271 -6.97 -0.69 10.23
CA LEU A 271 -7.75 0.17 9.35
C LEU A 271 -8.68 -0.66 8.46
N THR A 272 -9.70 -0.02 7.94
CA THR A 272 -10.60 -0.64 6.97
C THR A 272 -10.04 -0.43 5.57
N LEU A 273 -9.85 -1.52 4.83
CA LEU A 273 -9.60 -1.47 3.40
C LEU A 273 -10.94 -1.24 2.68
N HIS A 274 -11.05 -0.12 1.96
CA HIS A 274 -12.27 0.22 1.23
C HIS A 274 -12.27 -0.35 -0.19
N ASN A 275 -11.12 -0.26 -0.85
CA ASN A 275 -10.89 -0.70 -2.22
C ASN A 275 -9.38 -0.88 -2.44
N PHE A 276 -8.96 -1.17 -3.66
CA PHE A 276 -7.56 -1.05 -4.07
C PHE A 276 -7.46 -0.40 -5.45
N SER A 277 -6.27 0.12 -5.76
CA SER A 277 -5.90 0.64 -7.06
C SER A 277 -4.46 0.24 -7.33
N LYS A 278 -4.26 -0.64 -8.31
CA LYS A 278 -2.96 -1.27 -8.59
C LYS A 278 -2.40 -1.96 -7.33
N ASP A 279 -1.25 -1.53 -6.85
CA ASP A 279 -0.53 -2.01 -5.68
C ASP A 279 -0.88 -1.26 -4.39
N LYS A 280 -1.84 -0.32 -4.43
CA LYS A 280 -2.24 0.50 -3.30
C LYS A 280 -3.62 0.16 -2.77
N GLY A 281 -3.74 0.01 -1.46
CA GLY A 281 -5.00 -0.07 -0.75
C GLY A 281 -5.61 1.32 -0.63
N VAL A 282 -6.90 1.42 -0.92
CA VAL A 282 -7.70 2.63 -0.71
C VAL A 282 -8.28 2.57 0.68
N ILE A 283 -7.99 3.60 1.47
CA ILE A 283 -8.38 3.70 2.87
C ILE A 283 -9.04 5.05 3.11
N GLU A 284 -9.63 5.20 4.29
CA GLU A 284 -10.05 6.49 4.80
C GLU A 284 -9.02 7.00 5.82
N PHE A 285 -8.50 8.21 5.60
CA PHE A 285 -7.56 8.88 6.49
C PHE A 285 -8.09 10.26 6.84
N LEU A 286 -8.45 10.46 8.12
CA LEU A 286 -9.02 11.70 8.64
C LEU A 286 -10.24 12.22 7.85
N GLY A 287 -11.09 11.29 7.38
CA GLY A 287 -12.29 11.60 6.62
C GLY A 287 -12.10 11.71 5.10
N SER A 288 -10.85 11.71 4.63
CA SER A 288 -10.51 11.75 3.21
C SER A 288 -10.10 10.38 2.66
N VAL A 289 -10.32 10.16 1.37
CA VAL A 289 -9.75 9.05 0.63
C VAL A 289 -8.23 9.18 0.61
N ALA A 290 -7.55 8.09 0.93
CA ALA A 290 -6.11 8.01 0.92
C ALA A 290 -5.64 6.64 0.46
N TYR A 291 -4.35 6.53 0.23
CA TYR A 291 -3.73 5.35 -0.35
C TYR A 291 -2.53 4.92 0.48
N ILE A 292 -2.41 3.60 0.67
CA ILE A 292 -1.25 2.97 1.31
C ILE A 292 -0.76 1.80 0.43
N PRO A 293 0.53 1.47 0.39
CA PRO A 293 0.99 0.26 -0.29
C PRO A 293 0.37 -0.99 0.32
N LEU A 294 -0.25 -1.86 -0.49
CA LEU A 294 -0.83 -3.12 0.02
C LEU A 294 0.22 -4.03 0.65
N LYS A 295 1.43 -4.07 0.09
CA LYS A 295 2.56 -4.85 0.62
C LYS A 295 2.99 -4.47 2.05
N ASN A 296 2.52 -3.34 2.57
CA ASN A 296 2.83 -2.89 3.93
C ASN A 296 1.74 -3.29 4.95
N VAL A 297 0.66 -3.94 4.51
CA VAL A 297 -0.41 -4.41 5.39
C VAL A 297 -0.52 -5.93 5.33
N THR A 298 -0.85 -6.52 6.48
CA THR A 298 -1.29 -7.90 6.59
C THR A 298 -2.79 -7.95 6.84
N HIS A 299 -3.38 -9.12 6.62
CA HIS A 299 -4.74 -9.43 7.03
C HIS A 299 -4.78 -10.33 8.27
N SER A 300 -5.99 -10.59 8.76
CA SER A 300 -6.27 -11.62 9.76
C SER A 300 -7.33 -12.58 9.26
N ASN A 301 -8.34 -12.05 8.56
CA ASN A 301 -9.36 -12.79 7.86
C ASN A 301 -9.96 -11.85 6.79
N LEU A 302 -9.76 -12.17 5.50
CA LEU A 302 -10.33 -11.38 4.40
C LEU A 302 -11.59 -12.03 3.86
N VAL A 303 -11.57 -13.36 3.75
CA VAL A 303 -12.65 -14.13 3.16
C VAL A 303 -13.67 -14.43 4.25
N GLN A 304 -14.93 -14.06 4.03
CA GLN A 304 -16.03 -14.52 4.87
C GLN A 304 -16.72 -15.67 4.15
N PRO A 305 -16.28 -16.93 4.33
CA PRO A 305 -16.65 -18.02 3.44
C PRO A 305 -18.07 -18.57 3.69
N LYS A 306 -18.73 -18.21 4.79
CA LYS A 306 -20.10 -18.68 5.12
C LYS A 306 -21.18 -17.83 4.42
N LYS A 307 -20.99 -17.55 3.13
CA LYS A 307 -21.94 -16.83 2.25
C LYS A 307 -21.75 -17.23 0.79
N ASN A 308 -22.66 -16.82 -0.09
CA ASN A 308 -22.44 -16.92 -1.53
C ASN A 308 -21.40 -15.88 -1.96
N ILE A 309 -20.23 -16.35 -2.43
CA ILE A 309 -19.19 -15.48 -2.95
C ILE A 309 -19.42 -15.28 -4.45
N SER A 310 -19.57 -14.01 -4.85
CA SER A 310 -19.71 -13.63 -6.26
C SER A 310 -18.35 -13.68 -6.98
N HIS A 311 -18.38 -13.80 -8.31
CA HIS A 311 -17.17 -13.70 -9.14
C HIS A 311 -16.37 -12.40 -8.89
N ARG A 312 -17.08 -11.28 -8.69
CA ARG A 312 -16.47 -9.98 -8.38
C ARG A 312 -15.78 -9.99 -7.02
N GLU A 313 -16.39 -10.59 -6.01
CA GLU A 313 -15.79 -10.70 -4.68
C GLU A 313 -14.57 -11.62 -4.67
N MET A 314 -14.68 -12.79 -5.28
CA MET A 314 -13.57 -13.73 -5.44
C MET A 314 -12.36 -13.05 -6.08
N SER A 315 -12.56 -12.41 -7.24
CA SER A 315 -11.47 -11.75 -7.97
C SER A 315 -10.91 -10.53 -7.23
N TYR A 316 -11.73 -9.82 -6.45
CA TYR A 316 -11.27 -8.74 -5.58
C TYR A 316 -10.32 -9.26 -4.50
N TRP A 317 -10.70 -10.30 -3.75
CA TRP A 317 -9.85 -10.82 -2.68
C TRP A 317 -8.55 -11.44 -3.19
N MET A 318 -8.59 -12.15 -4.33
CA MET A 318 -7.37 -12.67 -4.94
C MET A 318 -6.38 -11.55 -5.33
N GLN A 319 -6.86 -10.42 -5.83
CA GLN A 319 -6.01 -9.27 -6.16
C GLN A 319 -5.49 -8.55 -4.92
N VAL A 320 -6.32 -8.39 -3.89
CA VAL A 320 -5.90 -7.81 -2.61
C VAL A 320 -4.78 -8.66 -1.98
N ILE A 321 -4.96 -9.97 -1.91
CA ILE A 321 -3.94 -10.90 -1.39
C ILE A 321 -2.68 -10.85 -2.25
N ALA A 322 -2.81 -10.80 -3.59
CA ALA A 322 -1.66 -10.66 -4.47
C ALA A 322 -0.89 -9.34 -4.29
N GLY A 323 -1.60 -8.25 -3.98
CA GLY A 323 -1.00 -6.95 -3.69
C GLY A 323 -0.37 -6.88 -2.30
N MET A 324 -0.89 -7.61 -1.32
CA MET A 324 -0.34 -7.73 0.03
C MET A 324 0.94 -8.59 0.05
N TYR A 325 0.97 -9.66 -0.74
CA TYR A 325 2.04 -10.67 -0.70
C TYR A 325 2.69 -10.94 -2.06
N PRO A 326 3.16 -9.91 -2.79
CA PRO A 326 3.71 -10.07 -4.14
C PRO A 326 4.96 -10.98 -4.19
N GLU A 327 5.64 -11.20 -3.07
CA GLU A 327 6.86 -12.00 -2.95
C GLU A 327 6.64 -13.51 -2.97
N PHE A 328 5.41 -13.98 -2.72
CA PHE A 328 5.08 -15.41 -2.78
C PHE A 328 3.75 -15.71 -3.47
N THR A 329 3.10 -14.71 -4.07
CA THR A 329 1.86 -14.90 -4.83
C THR A 329 1.98 -14.44 -6.27
N LYS A 330 1.12 -14.98 -7.14
CA LYS A 330 1.02 -14.52 -8.53
C LYS A 330 -0.42 -14.64 -9.02
N PHE A 331 -1.05 -13.51 -9.33
CA PHE A 331 -2.39 -13.43 -9.90
C PHE A 331 -2.32 -13.46 -11.43
N GLU A 332 -3.10 -14.32 -12.08
CA GLU A 332 -3.10 -14.50 -13.53
C GLU A 332 -4.52 -14.61 -14.08
N LEU A 333 -4.81 -13.90 -15.17
CA LEU A 333 -6.00 -14.13 -15.99
C LEU A 333 -5.69 -15.27 -16.96
N ILE A 334 -6.32 -16.43 -16.79
CA ILE A 334 -6.04 -17.62 -17.61
C ILE A 334 -6.97 -17.77 -18.81
N GLY A 335 -8.07 -17.02 -18.83
CA GLY A 335 -9.03 -17.00 -19.93
C GLY A 335 -10.28 -16.20 -19.59
N LYS A 336 -11.29 -16.30 -20.43
CA LYS A 336 -12.60 -15.67 -20.22
C LYS A 336 -13.72 -16.67 -20.46
N SER A 337 -14.82 -16.50 -19.76
CA SER A 337 -16.06 -17.24 -19.99
C SER A 337 -16.76 -16.82 -21.28
N VAL A 338 -17.88 -17.48 -21.60
CA VAL A 338 -18.75 -17.12 -22.73
C VAL A 338 -19.15 -15.63 -22.72
N GLU A 339 -19.49 -15.07 -21.56
CA GLU A 339 -19.88 -13.66 -21.41
C GLU A 339 -18.70 -12.73 -21.11
N GLY A 340 -17.47 -13.22 -21.24
CA GLY A 340 -16.27 -12.40 -21.11
C GLY A 340 -15.81 -12.15 -19.68
N ARG A 341 -16.41 -12.79 -18.66
CA ARG A 341 -15.91 -12.73 -17.28
C ARG A 341 -14.56 -13.43 -17.19
N GLY A 342 -13.59 -12.81 -16.54
CA GLY A 342 -12.24 -13.39 -16.41
C GLY A 342 -12.23 -14.67 -15.58
N ILE A 343 -11.50 -15.69 -16.03
CA ILE A 343 -11.16 -16.86 -15.21
C ILE A 343 -9.77 -16.60 -14.64
N TYR A 344 -9.70 -16.56 -13.31
CA TYR A 344 -8.49 -16.15 -12.60
C TYR A 344 -7.84 -17.30 -11.88
N ALA A 345 -6.51 -17.33 -11.91
CA ALA A 345 -5.68 -18.19 -11.10
C ALA A 345 -4.87 -17.35 -10.10
N LEU A 346 -4.66 -17.87 -8.89
CA LEU A 346 -3.71 -17.32 -7.92
C LEU A 346 -2.72 -18.41 -7.50
N ARG A 347 -1.45 -18.19 -7.77
CA ARG A 347 -0.35 -18.98 -7.19
C ARG A 347 -0.11 -18.53 -5.76
N VAL A 348 0.10 -19.48 -4.85
CA VAL A 348 0.60 -19.24 -3.48
C VAL A 348 1.82 -20.14 -3.24
N GLY A 349 2.93 -19.54 -2.80
CA GLY A 349 4.21 -20.20 -2.58
C GLY A 349 5.25 -19.93 -3.68
N ASN A 350 6.50 -20.29 -3.42
CA ASN A 350 7.66 -20.11 -4.31
C ASN A 350 8.29 -21.41 -4.82
N GLY A 351 7.64 -22.55 -4.57
CA GLY A 351 8.07 -23.86 -5.05
C GLY A 351 8.23 -23.96 -6.56
N LYS A 352 9.26 -24.71 -6.98
CA LYS A 352 9.48 -25.06 -8.40
C LYS A 352 8.50 -26.12 -8.89
N LYS A 353 8.08 -27.02 -7.99
CA LYS A 353 6.99 -27.96 -8.26
C LYS A 353 5.67 -27.20 -8.11
N GLU A 354 4.71 -27.52 -8.96
CA GLU A 354 3.42 -26.86 -8.99
C GLU A 354 2.32 -27.90 -8.89
N ILE A 355 1.24 -27.58 -8.20
CA ILE A 355 0.00 -28.37 -8.20
C ILE A 355 -1.19 -27.47 -8.51
N LEU A 356 -2.24 -28.07 -9.08
CA LEU A 356 -3.44 -27.37 -9.51
C LEU A 356 -4.63 -27.71 -8.62
N PHE A 357 -5.39 -26.69 -8.25
CA PHE A 357 -6.67 -26.79 -7.57
C PHE A 357 -7.70 -25.97 -8.36
N ASP A 358 -8.74 -26.60 -8.85
CA ASP A 358 -9.83 -25.94 -9.57
C ASP A 358 -11.18 -26.20 -8.92
N ALA A 359 -12.15 -25.31 -9.13
CA ALA A 359 -13.46 -25.38 -8.50
C ALA A 359 -14.57 -24.78 -9.37
N SER A 360 -15.82 -25.12 -9.03
CA SER A 360 -17.02 -24.53 -9.61
C SER A 360 -17.08 -24.67 -11.13
N MET A 361 -16.67 -25.83 -11.67
CA MET A 361 -16.97 -26.21 -13.04
C MET A 361 -18.48 -26.32 -13.25
N HIS A 362 -19.18 -26.88 -12.26
CA HIS A 362 -20.63 -26.85 -12.20
C HIS A 362 -21.13 -25.63 -11.44
N ALA A 363 -22.07 -24.91 -12.04
CA ALA A 363 -22.57 -23.63 -11.53
C ALA A 363 -23.18 -23.68 -10.11
N ARG A 364 -24.01 -24.67 -9.82
CA ARG A 364 -24.63 -24.82 -8.49
C ARG A 364 -23.65 -25.25 -7.39
N GLU A 365 -22.49 -25.78 -7.76
CA GLU A 365 -21.53 -26.36 -6.82
C GLU A 365 -20.58 -25.29 -6.25
N HIS A 366 -20.99 -24.02 -6.27
CA HIS A 366 -20.12 -22.86 -6.04
C HIS A 366 -19.57 -22.71 -4.62
N MET A 367 -20.01 -23.52 -3.65
CA MET A 367 -19.36 -23.60 -2.33
C MET A 367 -17.90 -24.08 -2.43
N THR A 368 -17.54 -24.77 -3.52
CA THR A 368 -16.15 -25.11 -3.81
C THR A 368 -15.27 -23.88 -4.06
N THR A 369 -15.84 -22.78 -4.57
CA THR A 369 -15.15 -21.47 -4.64
C THR A 369 -14.72 -21.02 -3.23
N ASN A 370 -15.63 -21.15 -2.26
CA ASN A 370 -15.40 -20.71 -0.89
C ASN A 370 -14.28 -21.53 -0.25
N VAL A 371 -14.25 -22.84 -0.51
CA VAL A 371 -13.16 -23.73 -0.04
C VAL A 371 -11.80 -23.25 -0.55
N LEU A 372 -11.68 -22.99 -1.85
CA LEU A 372 -10.39 -22.56 -2.41
C LEU A 372 -10.00 -21.14 -1.97
N LEU A 373 -10.96 -20.21 -1.85
CA LEU A 373 -10.68 -18.87 -1.33
C LEU A 373 -10.26 -18.89 0.15
N GLU A 374 -10.88 -19.72 0.98
CA GLU A 374 -10.47 -19.86 2.38
C GLU A 374 -9.08 -20.48 2.49
N MET A 375 -8.73 -21.44 1.63
CA MET A 375 -7.35 -21.95 1.53
C MET A 375 -6.36 -20.85 1.15
N ILE A 376 -6.68 -20.05 0.14
CA ILE A 376 -5.85 -18.90 -0.27
C ILE A 376 -5.63 -17.95 0.91
N ASP A 377 -6.71 -17.57 1.59
CA ASP A 377 -6.68 -16.62 2.71
C ASP A 377 -5.84 -17.14 3.87
N THR A 378 -6.14 -18.38 4.30
CA THR A 378 -5.48 -19.07 5.40
C THR A 378 -4.01 -19.33 5.11
N TYR A 379 -3.68 -19.88 3.94
CA TYR A 379 -2.31 -20.27 3.63
C TYR A 379 -1.43 -19.04 3.42
N SER A 380 -1.94 -17.97 2.81
CA SER A 380 -1.18 -16.73 2.65
C SER A 380 -0.87 -16.07 4.00
N LEU A 381 -1.85 -16.05 4.92
CA LEU A 381 -1.63 -15.55 6.28
C LEU A 381 -0.54 -16.34 7.02
N HIS A 382 -0.66 -17.67 7.03
CA HIS A 382 0.29 -18.52 7.74
C HIS A 382 1.68 -18.51 7.11
N TYR A 383 1.77 -18.38 5.78
CA TYR A 383 3.03 -18.21 5.07
C TYR A 383 3.70 -16.89 5.49
N ASN A 384 2.99 -15.76 5.40
CA ASN A 384 3.52 -14.44 5.77
C ASN A 384 4.02 -14.42 7.23
N ASN A 385 3.21 -14.97 8.14
CA ASN A 385 3.53 -15.02 9.56
C ASN A 385 4.59 -16.08 9.91
N LYS A 386 5.03 -16.92 8.95
CA LYS A 386 5.99 -18.02 9.14
C LYS A 386 5.52 -19.01 10.22
N THR A 387 4.22 -19.31 10.23
CA THR A 387 3.58 -20.16 11.25
C THR A 387 3.20 -21.53 10.70
N THR A 388 2.87 -22.44 11.60
CA THR A 388 2.32 -23.75 11.24
C THR A 388 0.80 -23.70 11.11
N PHE A 389 0.25 -24.45 10.17
CA PHE A 389 -1.19 -24.70 10.06
C PHE A 389 -1.44 -26.17 9.77
N ALA A 390 -2.47 -26.75 10.40
CA ALA A 390 -2.86 -28.14 10.17
C ALA A 390 -1.77 -29.21 10.35
N GLY A 391 -0.71 -28.91 11.10
CA GLY A 391 0.45 -29.79 11.29
C GLY A 391 1.58 -29.59 10.27
N TYR A 392 1.50 -28.59 9.38
CA TYR A 392 2.52 -28.28 8.38
C TYR A 392 3.18 -26.93 8.69
N ASN A 393 4.50 -26.85 8.50
CA ASN A 393 5.16 -25.56 8.34
C ASN A 393 4.78 -25.00 6.96
N VAL A 394 3.91 -24.00 6.93
CA VAL A 394 3.29 -23.51 5.69
C VAL A 394 4.32 -22.93 4.74
N LYS A 395 5.26 -22.13 5.26
CA LYS A 395 6.32 -21.53 4.45
C LYS A 395 7.21 -22.60 3.82
N THR A 396 7.68 -23.58 4.60
CA THR A 396 8.53 -24.66 4.09
C THR A 396 7.84 -25.46 2.97
N VAL A 397 6.57 -25.85 3.19
CA VAL A 397 5.83 -26.62 2.19
C VAL A 397 5.64 -25.82 0.90
N LEU A 398 5.26 -24.55 1.01
CA LEU A 398 4.95 -23.71 -0.15
C LEU A 398 6.18 -23.13 -0.84
N ASP A 399 7.35 -23.11 -0.17
CA ASP A 399 8.66 -22.86 -0.80
C ASP A 399 9.17 -24.07 -1.61
N GLN A 400 8.67 -25.28 -1.33
CA GLN A 400 9.00 -26.50 -2.07
C GLN A 400 8.05 -26.73 -3.25
N THR A 401 6.74 -26.54 -3.00
CA THR A 401 5.69 -26.73 -4.00
C THR A 401 4.71 -25.55 -3.97
N SER A 402 4.59 -24.82 -5.08
CA SER A 402 3.55 -23.79 -5.26
C SER A 402 2.19 -24.42 -5.55
N ILE A 403 1.13 -23.83 -4.99
CA ILE A 403 -0.26 -24.22 -5.30
C ILE A 403 -0.86 -23.15 -6.21
N TRP A 404 -1.40 -23.57 -7.36
CA TRP A 404 -2.21 -22.74 -8.23
C TRP A 404 -3.69 -23.01 -7.97
N PHE A 405 -4.42 -21.98 -7.55
CA PHE A 405 -5.86 -22.06 -7.30
C PHE A 405 -6.63 -21.37 -8.42
N VAL A 406 -7.64 -22.05 -8.96
CA VAL A 406 -8.62 -21.52 -9.92
C VAL A 406 -10.03 -21.67 -9.31
N PRO A 407 -10.46 -20.72 -8.45
CA PRO A 407 -11.65 -20.91 -7.61
C PRO A 407 -12.98 -20.99 -8.38
N MET A 408 -13.05 -20.45 -9.60
CA MET A 408 -14.30 -20.39 -10.36
C MET A 408 -14.07 -20.58 -11.86
N MET A 409 -14.23 -21.82 -12.30
CA MET A 409 -14.14 -22.20 -13.71
C MET A 409 -15.36 -21.76 -14.54
N ASN A 410 -16.55 -21.68 -13.93
CA ASN A 410 -17.81 -21.32 -14.59
C ASN A 410 -18.42 -20.02 -14.04
N PRO A 411 -17.79 -18.86 -14.22
CA PRO A 411 -18.24 -17.62 -13.59
C PRO A 411 -19.61 -17.15 -14.07
N ASP A 412 -19.98 -17.44 -15.32
CA ASP A 412 -21.30 -17.09 -15.86
C ASP A 412 -22.39 -17.96 -15.24
N GLY A 413 -22.18 -19.28 -15.18
CA GLY A 413 -23.11 -20.21 -14.57
C GLY A 413 -23.30 -19.95 -13.07
N VAL A 414 -22.22 -19.70 -12.32
CA VAL A 414 -22.32 -19.34 -10.90
C VAL A 414 -23.11 -18.05 -10.71
N THR A 415 -22.85 -17.03 -11.55
CA THR A 415 -23.59 -15.76 -11.51
C THR A 415 -25.08 -15.99 -11.81
N LEU A 416 -25.41 -16.84 -12.77
CA LEU A 416 -26.78 -17.23 -13.09
C LEU A 416 -27.48 -17.93 -11.91
N VAL A 417 -26.81 -18.85 -11.22
CA VAL A 417 -27.38 -19.56 -10.05
C VAL A 417 -27.62 -18.59 -8.89
N GLN A 418 -26.69 -17.68 -8.63
CA GLN A 418 -26.77 -16.75 -7.49
C GLN A 418 -27.72 -15.57 -7.73
N GLY A 419 -27.75 -15.04 -8.96
CA GLY A 419 -28.47 -13.80 -9.30
C GLY A 419 -29.66 -13.98 -10.25
N GLY A 420 -29.90 -15.20 -10.73
CA GLY A 420 -30.97 -15.50 -11.69
C GLY A 420 -30.70 -14.95 -13.09
N GLN A 421 -31.73 -14.98 -13.94
CA GLN A 421 -31.60 -14.63 -15.36
C GLN A 421 -31.10 -13.19 -15.60
N GLY A 422 -31.44 -12.24 -14.73
CA GLY A 422 -31.07 -10.83 -14.90
C GLY A 422 -29.60 -10.52 -14.61
N ALA A 423 -28.87 -11.46 -14.00
CA ALA A 423 -27.47 -11.29 -13.62
C ALA A 423 -26.48 -11.66 -14.76
N VAL A 424 -26.98 -12.22 -15.85
CA VAL A 424 -26.18 -12.69 -17.01
C VAL A 424 -26.81 -12.23 -18.31
N THR A 425 -25.99 -12.00 -19.34
CA THR A 425 -26.45 -11.51 -20.65
C THR A 425 -27.32 -12.55 -21.36
N ASN A 426 -26.97 -13.83 -21.26
CA ASN A 426 -27.67 -14.97 -21.87
C ASN A 426 -28.77 -15.56 -20.97
N GLY A 427 -29.28 -14.81 -19.99
CA GLY A 427 -30.25 -15.32 -19.02
C GLY A 427 -31.56 -15.84 -19.63
N ALA A 428 -32.05 -15.20 -20.71
CA ALA A 428 -33.23 -15.67 -21.43
C ALA A 428 -33.00 -17.03 -22.12
N LEU A 429 -31.81 -17.24 -22.71
CA LEU A 429 -31.41 -18.52 -23.28
C LEU A 429 -31.32 -19.58 -22.18
N ALA A 430 -30.64 -19.26 -21.07
CA ALA A 430 -30.53 -20.17 -19.94
C ALA A 430 -31.90 -20.56 -19.37
N ARG A 431 -32.82 -19.61 -19.22
CA ARG A 431 -34.22 -19.89 -18.80
C ARG A 431 -34.91 -20.84 -19.77
N LYS A 432 -34.77 -20.61 -21.08
CA LYS A 432 -35.34 -21.48 -22.11
C LYS A 432 -34.79 -22.90 -22.02
N ILE A 433 -33.49 -23.05 -21.84
CA ILE A 433 -32.83 -24.36 -21.68
C ILE A 433 -33.27 -25.04 -20.37
N ASN A 434 -33.38 -24.29 -19.28
CA ASN A 434 -33.76 -24.82 -17.97
C ASN A 434 -35.25 -25.20 -17.88
N GLY A 435 -36.10 -24.57 -18.71
CA GLY A 435 -37.56 -24.66 -18.62
C GLY A 435 -38.14 -23.96 -17.38
N SER A 436 -37.33 -23.22 -16.64
CA SER A 436 -37.68 -22.59 -15.36
C SER A 436 -36.81 -21.37 -15.08
N SER A 437 -37.35 -20.38 -14.36
CA SER A 437 -36.59 -19.26 -13.80
C SER A 437 -35.84 -19.61 -12.51
N ASN A 438 -36.09 -20.79 -11.93
CA ASN A 438 -35.33 -21.32 -10.80
C ASN A 438 -34.09 -22.07 -11.30
N PHE A 439 -32.91 -21.47 -11.13
CA PHE A 439 -31.63 -22.00 -11.58
C PHE A 439 -30.89 -22.83 -10.52
N ALA A 440 -31.48 -23.13 -9.35
CA ALA A 440 -30.80 -23.86 -8.28
C ALA A 440 -30.15 -25.18 -8.76
N ARG A 441 -30.78 -25.87 -9.72
CA ARG A 441 -30.26 -27.12 -10.27
C ARG A 441 -29.20 -26.98 -11.34
N TRP A 442 -28.96 -25.78 -11.86
CA TRP A 442 -28.12 -25.56 -13.05
C TRP A 442 -26.67 -26.02 -12.80
N LYS A 443 -26.17 -26.92 -13.65
CA LYS A 443 -24.77 -27.39 -13.63
C LYS A 443 -23.95 -26.81 -14.77
N ALA A 444 -24.55 -26.65 -15.94
CA ALA A 444 -23.87 -26.22 -17.15
C ALA A 444 -23.27 -24.79 -17.08
N ASN A 445 -22.49 -24.41 -18.08
CA ASN A 445 -22.21 -22.99 -18.34
C ASN A 445 -23.46 -22.27 -18.86
N VAL A 446 -23.36 -20.96 -19.13
CA VAL A 446 -24.54 -20.15 -19.49
C VAL A 446 -25.19 -20.54 -20.82
N ARG A 447 -24.48 -21.27 -21.69
CA ARG A 447 -25.02 -21.80 -22.97
C ARG A 447 -25.61 -23.21 -22.84
N GLY A 448 -25.64 -23.79 -21.64
CA GLY A 448 -26.16 -25.13 -21.42
C GLY A 448 -25.20 -26.25 -21.81
N VAL A 449 -23.88 -26.00 -21.81
CA VAL A 449 -22.85 -27.03 -21.96
C VAL A 449 -22.29 -27.41 -20.59
N ASP A 450 -22.26 -28.69 -20.28
CA ASP A 450 -21.64 -29.23 -19.07
C ASP A 450 -20.12 -29.21 -19.21
N LEU A 451 -19.46 -28.30 -18.49
CA LEU A 451 -18.01 -28.12 -18.59
C LEU A 451 -17.25 -29.39 -18.23
N ASN A 452 -17.72 -30.18 -17.25
CA ASN A 452 -17.08 -31.42 -16.83
C ASN A 452 -17.43 -32.62 -17.74
N LYS A 453 -17.94 -32.33 -18.93
CA LYS A 453 -18.07 -33.27 -20.06
C LYS A 453 -17.43 -32.73 -21.33
N ASN A 454 -16.79 -31.57 -21.30
CA ASN A 454 -16.29 -30.87 -22.47
C ASN A 454 -14.78 -31.09 -22.73
N PHE A 455 -14.08 -31.87 -21.91
CA PHE A 455 -12.65 -32.15 -22.09
C PHE A 455 -12.42 -33.40 -22.96
N ASP A 456 -11.25 -33.53 -23.60
CA ASP A 456 -10.88 -34.74 -24.36
C ASP A 456 -10.46 -35.92 -23.46
N ALA A 457 -11.33 -36.32 -22.55
CA ALA A 457 -11.23 -37.56 -21.76
C ALA A 457 -12.17 -38.62 -22.34
N GLY A 458 -11.87 -39.07 -23.56
CA GLY A 458 -12.72 -40.00 -24.30
C GLY A 458 -14.03 -39.36 -24.74
N TRP A 459 -14.00 -38.06 -25.08
CA TRP A 459 -15.20 -37.25 -25.34
C TRP A 459 -16.15 -37.86 -26.38
N SER A 460 -15.60 -38.46 -27.43
CA SER A 460 -16.36 -39.14 -28.50
C SER A 460 -17.10 -40.41 -28.04
N TYR A 461 -16.71 -40.97 -26.90
CA TYR A 461 -17.30 -42.17 -26.30
C TYR A 461 -18.30 -41.87 -25.18
N ILE A 462 -18.55 -40.59 -24.88
CA ILE A 462 -19.60 -40.21 -23.92
C ILE A 462 -20.96 -40.54 -24.53
N ASP A 463 -21.80 -41.24 -23.77
CA ASP A 463 -23.17 -41.57 -24.18
C ASP A 463 -23.92 -40.30 -24.62
N ASN A 464 -24.42 -40.30 -25.85
CA ASN A 464 -25.03 -39.13 -26.48
C ASN A 464 -26.53 -38.98 -26.13
N ASN A 465 -26.92 -39.33 -24.90
CA ASN A 465 -28.32 -39.31 -24.44
C ASN A 465 -28.88 -37.88 -24.34
N ILE A 466 -28.00 -36.89 -24.17
CA ILE A 466 -28.34 -35.47 -24.16
C ILE A 466 -27.62 -34.83 -25.35
N THR A 467 -28.37 -34.56 -26.43
CA THR A 467 -27.84 -34.13 -27.74
C THR A 467 -27.92 -32.63 -27.99
N LYS A 468 -28.56 -31.89 -27.10
CA LYS A 468 -28.78 -30.44 -27.21
C LYS A 468 -28.45 -29.74 -25.89
N PRO A 469 -28.17 -28.42 -25.91
CA PRO A 469 -27.99 -27.63 -24.69
C PRO A 469 -29.01 -27.95 -23.61
N ASN A 470 -28.52 -28.21 -22.40
CA ASN A 470 -29.32 -28.64 -21.27
C ASN A 470 -28.73 -28.10 -19.96
N TRP A 471 -29.53 -28.05 -18.89
CA TRP A 471 -29.07 -27.56 -17.59
C TRP A 471 -27.96 -28.45 -16.96
N MET A 472 -27.84 -29.70 -17.42
CA MET A 472 -26.73 -30.62 -17.13
C MET A 472 -26.49 -31.59 -18.29
N GLY A 473 -25.31 -32.21 -18.33
CA GLY A 473 -25.07 -33.42 -19.10
C GLY A 473 -24.82 -33.25 -20.60
N TYR A 474 -25.15 -32.11 -21.21
CA TYR A 474 -24.81 -31.84 -22.61
C TYR A 474 -23.30 -31.61 -22.77
N ARG A 475 -22.61 -32.49 -23.48
CA ARG A 475 -21.14 -32.48 -23.64
C ARG A 475 -20.59 -31.41 -24.58
N GLY A 476 -21.45 -30.63 -25.24
CA GLY A 476 -21.08 -29.69 -26.30
C GLY A 476 -21.01 -30.34 -27.69
N PRO A 477 -20.71 -29.56 -28.74
CA PRO A 477 -20.58 -30.07 -30.11
C PRO A 477 -19.24 -30.75 -30.43
N ARG A 478 -18.19 -30.47 -29.66
CA ARG A 478 -16.86 -31.11 -29.73
C ARG A 478 -16.13 -30.94 -28.40
N ALA A 479 -15.09 -31.74 -28.15
CA ALA A 479 -14.18 -31.47 -27.05
C ALA A 479 -13.58 -30.06 -27.17
N PHE A 480 -13.46 -29.37 -26.04
CA PHE A 480 -12.98 -28.00 -25.91
C PHE A 480 -13.76 -27.02 -26.81
N SER A 481 -15.09 -27.16 -26.85
CA SER A 481 -15.96 -26.18 -27.50
C SER A 481 -16.17 -24.94 -26.64
N GLU A 482 -16.05 -25.07 -25.32
CA GLU A 482 -16.29 -23.99 -24.37
C GLU A 482 -15.00 -23.23 -24.05
N PRO A 483 -15.03 -21.89 -24.03
CA PRO A 483 -13.84 -21.09 -23.75
C PRO A 483 -13.30 -21.32 -22.33
N GLU A 484 -14.16 -21.69 -21.38
CA GLU A 484 -13.75 -22.06 -20.02
C GLU A 484 -12.88 -23.32 -20.01
N ALA A 485 -13.26 -24.35 -20.78
CA ALA A 485 -12.49 -25.59 -20.90
C ALA A 485 -11.17 -25.36 -21.65
N VAL A 486 -11.19 -24.51 -22.69
CA VAL A 486 -9.97 -24.10 -23.42
C VAL A 486 -9.01 -23.34 -22.50
N ALA A 487 -9.51 -22.46 -21.63
CA ALA A 487 -8.68 -21.73 -20.68
C ALA A 487 -7.90 -22.67 -19.75
N LEU A 488 -8.59 -23.66 -19.15
CA LEU A 488 -7.93 -24.65 -18.30
C LEU A 488 -6.95 -25.52 -19.09
N LYS A 489 -7.31 -25.90 -20.33
CA LYS A 489 -6.44 -26.66 -21.21
C LYS A 489 -5.10 -25.95 -21.40
N HIS A 490 -5.13 -24.71 -21.86
CA HIS A 490 -3.91 -23.93 -22.09
C HIS A 490 -3.12 -23.70 -20.80
N PHE A 491 -3.82 -23.50 -19.68
CA PHE A 491 -3.17 -23.35 -18.39
C PHE A 491 -2.42 -24.61 -17.96
N VAL A 492 -3.02 -25.79 -18.09
CA VAL A 492 -2.34 -27.07 -17.82
C VAL A 492 -1.19 -27.33 -18.80
N GLU A 493 -1.33 -27.00 -20.09
CA GLU A 493 -0.26 -27.19 -21.08
C GLU A 493 0.96 -26.26 -20.85
N LYS A 494 0.74 -25.10 -20.24
CA LYS A 494 1.79 -24.12 -19.89
C LYS A 494 2.61 -24.52 -18.66
N HIS A 495 2.08 -25.42 -17.82
CA HIS A 495 2.62 -25.75 -16.52
C HIS A 495 2.98 -27.24 -16.40
N LYS A 496 3.91 -27.58 -15.50
CA LYS A 496 4.28 -28.97 -15.19
C LYS A 496 3.66 -29.39 -13.87
N PHE A 497 2.33 -29.44 -13.82
CA PHE A 497 1.61 -29.77 -12.60
C PHE A 497 1.87 -31.21 -12.15
N MET A 498 2.25 -31.36 -10.88
CA MET A 498 2.49 -32.65 -10.24
C MET A 498 1.19 -33.35 -9.83
N SER A 499 0.07 -32.63 -9.73
CA SER A 499 -1.27 -33.19 -9.52
C SER A 499 -2.36 -32.15 -9.77
N ASN A 500 -3.60 -32.61 -9.98
CA ASN A 500 -4.80 -31.79 -9.97
C ASN A 500 -5.80 -32.25 -8.89
N VAL A 501 -6.39 -31.30 -8.17
CA VAL A 501 -7.54 -31.51 -7.28
C VAL A 501 -8.69 -30.63 -7.76
N SER A 502 -9.68 -31.25 -8.41
CA SER A 502 -10.86 -30.58 -8.95
C SER A 502 -12.03 -30.71 -7.98
N TYR A 503 -12.44 -29.60 -7.38
CA TYR A 503 -13.49 -29.58 -6.37
C TYR A 503 -14.89 -29.48 -7.00
N HIS A 504 -15.77 -30.36 -6.53
CA HIS A 504 -17.17 -30.51 -6.91
C HIS A 504 -18.06 -30.69 -5.68
N SER A 505 -19.38 -30.69 -5.85
CA SER A 505 -20.30 -31.10 -4.79
C SER A 505 -21.53 -31.84 -5.37
N SER A 506 -22.06 -32.90 -4.77
CA SER A 506 -21.82 -33.35 -3.39
C SER A 506 -21.94 -34.87 -3.26
N GLY A 507 -21.47 -35.39 -2.13
CA GLY A 507 -21.55 -36.81 -1.82
C GLY A 507 -20.46 -37.33 -0.87
N GLN A 508 -19.47 -36.51 -0.52
CA GLN A 508 -18.30 -36.91 0.28
C GLN A 508 -17.56 -38.09 -0.36
N VAL A 509 -17.28 -37.96 -1.67
CA VAL A 509 -16.61 -38.99 -2.47
C VAL A 509 -15.39 -38.47 -3.23
N LEU A 510 -14.48 -39.37 -3.56
CA LEU A 510 -13.25 -39.10 -4.32
C LEU A 510 -13.21 -39.96 -5.59
N TYR A 511 -13.24 -39.33 -6.77
CA TYR A 511 -12.97 -39.99 -8.06
C TYR A 511 -11.53 -39.69 -8.48
N TRP A 512 -10.81 -40.68 -8.99
CA TRP A 512 -9.36 -40.57 -9.17
C TRP A 512 -8.79 -41.42 -10.31
N PHE A 513 -9.62 -42.25 -10.96
CA PHE A 513 -9.15 -43.27 -11.90
C PHE A 513 -9.59 -42.98 -13.33
N ASN A 514 -8.61 -42.98 -14.25
CA ASN A 514 -8.80 -42.94 -15.70
C ASN A 514 -7.74 -43.79 -16.41
N PHE A 515 -7.83 -45.12 -16.27
CA PHE A 515 -6.99 -46.12 -16.94
C PHE A 515 -5.47 -46.00 -16.70
N GLN A 516 -5.03 -45.26 -15.67
CA GLN A 516 -3.63 -45.32 -15.26
C GLN A 516 -3.27 -46.73 -14.77
N ALA A 517 -2.06 -47.19 -15.07
CA ALA A 517 -1.59 -48.55 -14.79
C ALA A 517 -0.16 -48.54 -14.24
N GLY A 518 0.31 -49.69 -13.75
CA GLY A 518 1.66 -49.87 -13.21
C GLY A 518 1.98 -48.85 -12.11
N ALA A 519 3.16 -48.21 -12.20
CA ALA A 519 3.62 -47.24 -11.21
C ALA A 519 2.68 -46.04 -11.02
N GLN A 520 1.98 -45.59 -12.08
CA GLN A 520 1.02 -44.48 -11.97
C GLN A 520 -0.19 -44.89 -11.12
N LEU A 521 -0.71 -46.10 -11.33
CA LEU A 521 -1.81 -46.63 -10.53
C LEU A 521 -1.40 -46.77 -9.06
N SER A 522 -0.23 -47.36 -8.79
CA SER A 522 0.26 -47.53 -7.42
C SER A 522 0.44 -46.21 -6.69
N ARG A 523 0.97 -45.17 -7.37
CA ARG A 523 1.08 -43.81 -6.84
C ARG A 523 -0.29 -43.19 -6.56
N ASP A 524 -1.21 -43.26 -7.51
CA ASP A 524 -2.50 -42.60 -7.40
C ASP A 524 -3.41 -43.26 -6.34
N VAL A 525 -3.31 -44.59 -6.16
CA VAL A 525 -3.95 -45.32 -5.04
C VAL A 525 -3.43 -44.82 -3.70
N GLN A 526 -2.12 -44.63 -3.55
CA GLN A 526 -1.55 -44.09 -2.31
C GLN A 526 -2.04 -42.67 -2.06
N TYR A 527 -1.98 -41.82 -3.08
CA TYR A 527 -2.40 -40.42 -2.99
C TYR A 527 -3.88 -40.28 -2.61
N VAL A 528 -4.80 -40.98 -3.29
CA VAL A 528 -6.23 -40.87 -2.99
C VAL A 528 -6.58 -41.44 -1.61
N ASN A 529 -5.86 -42.46 -1.12
CA ASN A 529 -6.05 -42.99 0.24
C ASN A 529 -5.56 -42.03 1.33
N GLN A 530 -4.51 -41.24 1.05
CA GLN A 530 -4.10 -40.17 1.95
C GLN A 530 -5.16 -39.06 2.01
N LEU A 531 -5.73 -38.67 0.86
CA LEU A 531 -6.84 -37.72 0.82
C LEU A 531 -8.07 -38.24 1.58
N LYS A 532 -8.44 -39.52 1.40
CA LYS A 532 -9.47 -40.19 2.20
C LYS A 532 -9.21 -40.06 3.70
N SER A 533 -7.96 -40.29 4.13
CA SER A 533 -7.60 -40.23 5.55
C SER A 533 -7.72 -38.80 6.11
N ILE A 534 -7.54 -37.78 5.28
CA ILE A 534 -7.67 -36.37 5.65
C ILE A 534 -9.12 -35.92 5.70
N THR A 535 -9.90 -36.25 4.66
CA THR A 535 -11.26 -35.73 4.46
C THR A 535 -12.34 -36.61 5.11
N GLY A 536 -12.05 -37.90 5.29
CA GLY A 536 -13.02 -38.93 5.64
C GLY A 536 -13.91 -39.36 4.46
N TYR A 537 -13.59 -38.94 3.23
CA TYR A 537 -14.44 -39.20 2.06
C TYR A 537 -14.27 -40.61 1.49
N THR A 538 -15.33 -41.13 0.89
CA THR A 538 -15.32 -42.47 0.29
C THR A 538 -14.58 -42.43 -1.04
N VAL A 539 -13.57 -43.28 -1.19
CA VAL A 539 -12.87 -43.46 -2.47
C VAL A 539 -13.73 -44.30 -3.38
N VAL A 540 -14.07 -43.76 -4.55
CA VAL A 540 -14.82 -44.49 -5.56
C VAL A 540 -13.88 -45.54 -6.19
N PRO A 541 -14.32 -46.81 -6.29
CA PRO A 541 -13.53 -47.84 -6.98
C PRO A 541 -13.23 -47.45 -8.43
N PRO A 542 -12.13 -47.98 -9.03
CA PRO A 542 -11.82 -47.77 -10.44
C PRO A 542 -13.03 -48.05 -11.33
N TYR A 543 -13.43 -47.07 -12.13
CA TYR A 543 -14.59 -47.16 -12.99
C TYR A 543 -14.19 -46.99 -14.45
N TYR A 544 -14.25 -48.10 -15.20
CA TYR A 544 -13.74 -48.22 -16.56
C TYR A 544 -14.73 -47.66 -17.60
N ARG A 545 -14.90 -46.34 -17.64
CA ARG A 545 -15.71 -45.65 -18.65
C ARG A 545 -14.86 -45.21 -19.83
N LYS A 546 -15.23 -45.63 -21.05
CA LYS A 546 -14.55 -45.23 -22.31
C LYS A 546 -14.49 -43.71 -22.52
N GLY A 547 -15.44 -42.97 -21.96
CA GLY A 547 -15.50 -41.52 -22.05
C GLY A 547 -16.23 -40.88 -20.88
N THR A 548 -15.60 -39.90 -20.24
CA THR A 548 -16.21 -39.09 -19.18
C THR A 548 -16.35 -37.63 -19.60
N GLY A 549 -15.35 -37.14 -20.33
CA GLY A 549 -15.20 -35.73 -20.68
C GLY A 549 -14.82 -34.83 -19.50
N SER A 550 -14.42 -35.43 -18.37
CA SER A 550 -14.10 -34.68 -17.15
C SER A 550 -12.71 -34.06 -17.21
N SER A 551 -12.52 -32.97 -16.47
CA SER A 551 -11.25 -32.26 -16.40
C SER A 551 -10.16 -33.09 -15.70
N ALA A 552 -10.49 -33.77 -14.60
CA ALA A 552 -9.56 -34.60 -13.84
C ALA A 552 -9.11 -35.82 -14.65
N ASP A 553 -10.02 -36.48 -15.36
CA ASP A 553 -9.67 -37.62 -16.22
C ASP A 553 -8.81 -37.17 -17.41
N TRP A 554 -9.15 -36.02 -18.00
CA TRP A 554 -8.34 -35.43 -19.06
C TRP A 554 -6.93 -35.11 -18.56
N PHE A 555 -6.81 -34.52 -17.36
CA PHE A 555 -5.53 -34.26 -16.71
C PHE A 555 -4.71 -35.54 -16.55
N ILE A 556 -5.28 -36.60 -15.95
CA ILE A 556 -4.61 -37.91 -15.81
C ILE A 556 -4.17 -38.44 -17.18
N LYS A 557 -5.05 -38.37 -18.18
CA LYS A 557 -4.79 -38.88 -19.53
C LYS A 557 -3.57 -38.21 -20.16
N VAL A 558 -3.47 -36.88 -20.09
CA VAL A 558 -2.44 -36.10 -20.82
C VAL A 558 -1.17 -35.90 -20.02
N THR A 559 -1.23 -35.75 -18.69
CA THR A 559 -0.05 -35.47 -17.86
C THR A 559 0.55 -36.72 -17.24
N LYS A 560 -0.22 -37.82 -17.14
CA LYS A 560 0.13 -39.02 -16.38
C LYS A 560 0.40 -38.76 -14.89
N MET A 561 -0.07 -37.63 -14.37
CA MET A 561 -0.01 -37.24 -12.96
C MET A 561 -1.35 -37.48 -12.26
N PRO A 562 -1.39 -37.60 -10.91
CA PRO A 562 -2.63 -37.84 -10.19
C PRO A 562 -3.62 -36.69 -10.41
N GLY A 563 -4.85 -37.02 -10.80
CA GLY A 563 -6.00 -36.13 -10.82
C GLY A 563 -7.07 -36.67 -9.88
N VAL A 564 -7.66 -35.82 -9.05
CA VAL A 564 -8.74 -36.24 -8.13
C VAL A 564 -9.89 -35.25 -8.21
N THR A 565 -11.10 -35.76 -8.45
CA THR A 565 -12.34 -35.02 -8.22
C THR A 565 -12.79 -35.23 -6.79
N VAL A 566 -12.98 -34.13 -6.06
CA VAL A 566 -13.41 -34.12 -4.65
C VAL A 566 -14.84 -33.61 -4.56
N GLU A 567 -15.79 -34.49 -4.23
CA GLU A 567 -17.20 -34.12 -4.01
C GLU A 567 -17.41 -33.77 -2.53
N ILE A 568 -17.46 -32.48 -2.20
CA ILE A 568 -17.65 -32.01 -0.81
C ILE A 568 -19.10 -32.14 -0.34
N ALA A 569 -19.30 -32.08 0.98
CA ALA A 569 -20.59 -32.08 1.65
C ALA A 569 -21.40 -33.39 1.47
N PRO A 570 -22.31 -33.72 2.40
CA PRO A 570 -23.32 -34.75 2.17
C PRO A 570 -24.14 -34.44 0.91
N TYR A 571 -24.76 -35.46 0.32
CA TYR A 571 -25.56 -35.31 -0.90
C TYR A 571 -26.65 -34.23 -0.72
N ALA A 572 -26.56 -33.17 -1.51
CA ALA A 572 -27.41 -31.98 -1.44
C ALA A 572 -28.51 -31.94 -2.53
N GLY A 573 -28.65 -33.01 -3.33
CA GLY A 573 -29.64 -33.08 -4.41
C GLY A 573 -29.34 -32.15 -5.59
N GLU A 574 -30.38 -31.74 -6.30
CA GLU A 574 -30.31 -30.83 -7.44
C GLU A 574 -30.31 -29.35 -7.03
N ALA A 575 -29.45 -28.96 -6.09
CA ALA A 575 -29.39 -27.61 -5.56
C ALA A 575 -27.96 -27.22 -5.10
N PRO A 576 -27.68 -25.93 -4.83
CA PRO A 576 -26.46 -25.55 -4.15
C PRO A 576 -26.39 -26.15 -2.74
N VAL A 577 -25.18 -26.49 -2.30
CA VAL A 577 -24.96 -26.97 -0.93
C VAL A 577 -25.42 -25.89 0.07
N PRO A 578 -26.19 -26.25 1.13
CA PRO A 578 -26.54 -25.30 2.18
C PRO A 578 -25.32 -24.80 2.96
N LEU A 579 -25.27 -23.49 3.27
CA LEU A 579 -24.18 -22.86 4.05
C LEU A 579 -24.02 -23.44 5.47
N ALA A 580 -25.03 -24.14 5.99
CA ALA A 580 -24.95 -24.87 7.26
C ALA A 580 -23.86 -25.96 7.25
N TYR A 581 -23.50 -26.50 6.09
CA TYR A 581 -22.44 -27.50 5.97
C TYR A 581 -21.03 -26.90 5.97
N TRP A 582 -20.88 -25.57 5.89
CA TRP A 582 -19.58 -24.91 5.72
C TRP A 582 -18.55 -25.36 6.77
N ASP A 583 -18.89 -25.33 8.06
CA ASP A 583 -17.92 -25.61 9.12
C ASP A 583 -17.40 -27.06 9.05
N GLY A 584 -18.26 -28.01 8.67
CA GLY A 584 -17.88 -29.40 8.42
C GLY A 584 -17.02 -29.56 7.17
N ILE A 585 -17.40 -28.90 6.08
CA ILE A 585 -16.63 -28.90 4.82
C ILE A 585 -15.23 -28.35 5.05
N TRP A 586 -15.10 -27.20 5.73
CA TRP A 586 -13.81 -26.60 6.02
C TRP A 586 -12.96 -27.51 6.90
N LYS A 587 -13.54 -28.08 7.97
CA LYS A 587 -12.85 -29.06 8.83
C LYS A 587 -12.31 -30.25 8.05
N GLN A 588 -13.02 -30.74 7.04
CA GLN A 588 -12.61 -31.88 6.22
C GLN A 588 -11.55 -31.50 5.17
N ASN A 589 -11.52 -30.25 4.71
CA ASN A 589 -10.73 -29.87 3.53
C ASN A 589 -9.54 -28.96 3.80
N HIS A 590 -9.50 -28.22 4.92
CA HIS A 590 -8.47 -27.20 5.18
C HIS A 590 -7.02 -27.70 5.09
N LYS A 591 -6.77 -29.01 5.22
CA LYS A 591 -5.42 -29.61 5.11
C LYS A 591 -5.04 -30.08 3.70
N VAL A 592 -6.00 -30.21 2.79
CA VAL A 592 -5.81 -30.92 1.51
C VAL A 592 -4.74 -30.24 0.65
N GLY A 593 -4.76 -28.91 0.54
CA GLY A 593 -3.77 -28.17 -0.26
C GLY A 593 -2.34 -28.33 0.24
N LEU A 594 -2.10 -28.12 1.55
CA LEU A 594 -0.77 -28.29 2.15
C LEU A 594 -0.28 -29.74 2.09
N HIS A 595 -1.19 -30.70 2.27
CA HIS A 595 -0.85 -32.11 2.12
C HIS A 595 -0.43 -32.44 0.69
N ALA A 596 -1.22 -32.03 -0.30
CA ALA A 596 -0.92 -32.27 -1.72
C ALA A 596 0.41 -31.61 -2.14
N ALA A 597 0.70 -30.41 -1.64
CA ALA A 597 1.96 -29.72 -1.89
C ALA A 597 3.16 -30.48 -1.31
N ASN A 598 3.06 -30.90 -0.06
CA ASN A 598 4.10 -31.68 0.62
C ASN A 598 4.30 -33.07 0.00
N GLU A 599 3.23 -33.72 -0.44
CA GLU A 599 3.29 -35.03 -1.09
C GLU A 599 3.89 -34.91 -2.50
N ALA A 600 3.51 -33.92 -3.30
CA ALA A 600 4.13 -33.62 -4.59
C ALA A 600 5.63 -33.32 -4.47
N TRP A 601 6.06 -32.65 -3.40
CA TRP A 601 7.48 -32.42 -3.13
C TRP A 601 8.27 -33.73 -3.02
N LYS A 602 7.71 -34.77 -2.38
CA LYS A 602 8.36 -36.06 -2.15
C LYS A 602 8.46 -36.95 -3.39
N ARG A 603 7.69 -36.65 -4.44
CA ARG A 603 7.70 -37.41 -5.70
C ARG A 603 8.85 -36.92 -6.60
N ASN A 604 9.80 -37.80 -6.93
CA ASN A 604 10.94 -37.47 -7.79
C ASN A 604 10.53 -37.21 -9.24
#